data_AF-A0A8X6L2X5-F1
#
_entry.id   AF-A0A8X6L2X5-F1
#
_cell.length_a   1.000
_cell.length_b   1.000
_cell.length_c   1.000
_cell.angle_alpha   90.00
_cell.angle_beta   90.00
_cell.angle_gamma   90.00
#
_symmetry.space_group_name_H-M   'P 1'
#
loop_
_entity.id
_entity.type
_entity.pdbx_description
1 polymer ?
#
loop_
_entity_poly.entity_id
_entity_poly.type
_entity_poly.pdbx_seq_one_letter_code
_entity_poly.pdbx_strand_id
1 'polypeptide(L)'
;MNREVIPPLKWIVRSFYFICIILPDSEKESKLRRISARILDIFIVSYLIFLICSDLSLSVFELNSAPFGFIIAALSGDFCSLSIRLVLIFKRQRIANMLQNIFSLYRKLEMKNKAKWHGGSLIIVFPASWIIPLLLFTKNILFVILTEDGIKISQKTLFFGNHTRGKWIFGIVFLFNVLLNQQLYALPGFSVGLCYYSYKILTLIIQKMDRNLKKKTEINSLFTSYLEFDEKITNCIKEIENALSLMLLFLYTYLISCIFIVVTLLIRSTPHMKITEYMLFNVATFIVAFAAFYALSFQSVNVHRAAVEIERTVYKCVRNVLIC
;
A
#
# COMPACT_ATOMS: atom_id res chain seq x y z
N MET A 1 18.26 -18.60 -19.65
CA MET A 1 18.35 -18.78 -18.18
C MET A 1 16.97 -18.44 -17.57
N ASN A 2 16.18 -19.47 -17.23
CA ASN A 2 14.84 -19.30 -16.68
C ASN A 2 14.92 -18.76 -15.25
N ARG A 3 14.63 -17.46 -15.06
CA ARG A 3 14.42 -16.89 -13.73
C ARG A 3 13.09 -17.45 -13.20
N GLU A 4 13.15 -18.50 -12.39
CA GLU A 4 12.00 -18.98 -11.62
C GLU A 4 11.40 -17.81 -10.82
N VAL A 5 10.20 -17.39 -11.21
CA VAL A 5 9.48 -16.29 -10.58
C VAL A 5 9.10 -16.72 -9.16
N ILE A 6 9.57 -15.94 -8.18
CA ILE A 6 9.46 -16.21 -6.75
C ILE A 6 7.97 -16.21 -6.33
N PRO A 7 7.44 -17.27 -5.66
CA PRO A 7 6.00 -17.42 -5.36
C PRO A 7 5.32 -16.23 -4.65
N PRO A 8 5.89 -15.61 -3.60
CA PRO A 8 5.31 -14.42 -2.98
C PRO A 8 5.29 -13.19 -3.91
N LEU A 9 6.30 -13.02 -4.76
CA LEU A 9 6.30 -11.95 -5.76
C LEU A 9 5.18 -12.16 -6.79
N LYS A 10 4.95 -13.40 -7.21
CA LYS A 10 3.85 -13.77 -8.11
C LYS A 10 2.49 -13.45 -7.50
N TRP A 11 2.32 -13.64 -6.19
CA TRP A 11 1.07 -13.36 -5.49
C TRP A 11 0.84 -11.86 -5.27
N ILE A 12 1.88 -11.10 -4.89
CA ILE A 12 1.83 -9.63 -4.78
C ILE A 12 1.46 -9.04 -6.14
N VAL A 13 2.15 -9.44 -7.20
CA VAL A 13 1.89 -8.97 -8.57
C VAL A 13 0.46 -9.33 -9.00
N ARG A 14 0.00 -10.58 -8.79
CA ARG A 14 -1.38 -11.01 -9.06
C ARG A 14 -2.43 -10.20 -8.28
N SER A 15 -2.12 -9.79 -7.06
CA SER A 15 -2.99 -8.93 -6.25
C SER A 15 -3.07 -7.51 -6.84
N PHE A 16 -1.95 -6.92 -7.25
CA PHE A 16 -1.95 -5.63 -7.96
C PHE A 16 -2.74 -5.69 -9.28
N TYR A 17 -2.63 -6.80 -10.03
CA TYR A 17 -3.40 -7.04 -11.24
C TYR A 17 -4.91 -7.15 -10.99
N PHE A 18 -5.30 -7.97 -10.02
CA PHE A 18 -6.71 -8.33 -9.80
C PHE A 18 -7.50 -7.21 -9.11
N ILE A 19 -6.83 -6.37 -8.31
CA ILE A 19 -7.50 -5.51 -7.32
C ILE A 19 -7.30 -4.04 -7.64
N CYS A 20 -6.06 -3.68 -7.98
CA CYS A 20 -5.70 -2.29 -8.31
C CYS A 20 -5.77 -2.02 -9.82
N ILE A 21 -6.01 -3.05 -10.64
CA ILE A 21 -5.89 -3.03 -12.11
C ILE A 21 -4.61 -2.29 -12.54
N ILE A 22 -3.50 -2.56 -11.85
CA ILE A 22 -2.19 -2.04 -12.25
C ILE A 22 -1.50 -3.17 -12.99
N LEU A 23 -1.49 -3.04 -14.31
CA LEU A 23 -0.79 -3.96 -15.20
C LEU A 23 0.72 -3.69 -15.04
N PRO A 24 1.55 -4.68 -14.69
CA PRO A 24 2.99 -4.54 -14.64
C PRO A 24 3.50 -4.45 -16.06
N ASP A 25 4.48 -3.57 -16.23
CA ASP A 25 5.27 -3.54 -17.45
C ASP A 25 6.32 -4.64 -17.36
N SER A 26 6.20 -5.67 -18.19
CA SER A 26 7.31 -6.59 -18.43
C SER A 26 7.96 -6.21 -19.76
N GLU A 27 9.29 -6.18 -19.79
CA GLU A 27 10.05 -6.05 -21.04
C GLU A 27 9.73 -7.18 -22.03
N LYS A 28 9.26 -8.32 -21.51
CA LYS A 28 8.88 -9.51 -22.30
C LYS A 28 7.44 -9.51 -22.78
N GLU A 29 6.62 -8.50 -22.45
CA GLU A 29 5.24 -8.44 -22.93
C GLU A 29 5.15 -7.97 -24.39
N SER A 30 4.14 -8.46 -25.10
CA SER A 30 3.86 -8.05 -26.47
C SER A 30 3.53 -6.56 -26.52
N LYS A 31 3.98 -5.89 -27.59
CA LYS A 31 3.76 -4.44 -27.81
C LYS A 31 2.28 -4.06 -27.67
N LEU A 32 1.38 -4.93 -28.12
CA LEU A 32 -0.07 -4.75 -28.09
C LEU A 32 -0.62 -4.75 -26.65
N ARG A 33 -0.12 -5.63 -25.78
CA ARG A 33 -0.51 -5.69 -24.36
C ARG A 33 -0.01 -4.47 -23.57
N ARG A 34 1.17 -3.95 -23.91
CA ARG A 34 1.71 -2.72 -23.31
C ARG A 34 0.86 -1.49 -23.69
N ILE A 35 0.40 -1.43 -24.94
CA ILE A 35 -0.46 -0.34 -25.42
C ILE A 35 -1.84 -0.42 -24.76
N SER A 36 -2.48 -1.58 -24.74
CA SER A 36 -3.79 -1.74 -24.08
C SER A 36 -3.73 -1.42 -22.59
N ALA A 37 -2.65 -1.80 -21.91
CA ALA A 37 -2.42 -1.45 -20.52
C ALA A 37 -2.37 0.06 -20.30
N ARG A 38 -1.62 0.80 -21.14
CA ARG A 38 -1.53 2.26 -21.03
C ARG A 38 -2.86 2.94 -21.30
N ILE A 39 -3.62 2.49 -22.29
CA ILE A 39 -4.96 3.04 -22.59
C ILE A 39 -5.88 2.86 -21.39
N LEU A 40 -5.87 1.67 -20.79
CA LEU A 40 -6.67 1.36 -19.62
C LEU A 40 -6.23 2.18 -18.40
N ASP A 41 -4.92 2.34 -18.17
CA ASP A 41 -4.37 3.20 -17.11
C ASP A 41 -4.85 4.66 -17.26
N ILE A 42 -4.79 5.20 -18.48
CA ILE A 42 -5.26 6.57 -18.80
C ILE A 42 -6.76 6.70 -18.55
N PHE A 43 -7.56 5.72 -18.99
CA PHE A 43 -9.01 5.74 -18.81
C PHE A 43 -9.38 5.76 -17.33
N ILE A 44 -8.76 4.91 -16.51
CA ILE A 44 -9.06 4.87 -15.07
C ILE A 44 -8.59 6.14 -14.37
N VAL A 45 -7.39 6.65 -14.67
CA VAL A 45 -6.91 7.91 -14.07
C VAL A 45 -7.85 9.06 -14.42
N SER A 46 -8.27 9.17 -15.68
CA SER A 46 -9.20 10.22 -16.12
C SER A 46 -10.55 10.11 -15.43
N TYR A 47 -11.06 8.89 -15.27
CA TYR A 47 -12.29 8.62 -14.53
C TYR A 47 -12.19 9.00 -13.05
N LEU A 48 -11.09 8.67 -12.38
CA LEU A 48 -10.87 9.03 -10.99
C LEU A 48 -10.72 10.54 -10.80
N ILE A 49 -10.04 11.24 -11.73
CA ILE A 49 -9.97 12.71 -11.71
C ILE A 49 -11.38 13.28 -11.85
N PHE A 50 -12.17 12.77 -12.79
CA PHE A 50 -13.56 13.20 -12.97
C PHE A 50 -14.40 13.02 -11.70
N LEU A 51 -14.26 11.87 -11.01
CA LEU A 51 -14.93 11.61 -9.75
C LEU A 51 -14.53 12.60 -8.65
N ILE A 52 -13.23 12.83 -8.45
CA ILE A 52 -12.73 13.79 -7.44
C ILE A 52 -13.25 15.20 -7.74
N CYS A 53 -13.26 15.61 -9.02
CA CYS A 53 -13.82 16.89 -9.43
C CYS A 53 -15.33 16.98 -9.18
N SER A 54 -16.06 15.90 -9.45
CA SER A 54 -17.50 15.80 -9.18
C SER A 54 -17.79 15.90 -7.68
N ASP A 55 -17.05 15.17 -6.84
CA ASP A 55 -17.20 15.19 -5.38
C ASP A 55 -16.84 16.56 -4.80
N LEU A 56 -15.82 17.23 -5.35
CA LEU A 56 -15.48 18.61 -5.01
C LEU A 56 -16.60 19.58 -5.39
N SER A 57 -17.20 19.43 -6.57
CA SER A 57 -18.33 20.27 -6.99
C SER A 57 -19.54 20.09 -6.05
N LEU A 58 -19.90 18.84 -5.72
CA LEU A 58 -20.98 18.51 -4.79
C LEU A 58 -20.71 19.06 -3.39
N SER A 59 -19.48 18.91 -2.89
CA SER A 59 -19.06 19.44 -1.60
C SER A 59 -19.13 20.96 -1.54
N VAL A 60 -18.83 21.65 -2.65
CA VAL A 60 -18.98 23.11 -2.77
C VAL A 60 -20.45 23.53 -2.75
N PHE A 61 -21.34 22.76 -3.39
CA PHE A 61 -22.78 23.02 -3.31
C PHE A 61 -23.37 22.73 -1.91
N GLU A 62 -22.78 21.80 -1.16
CA GLU A 62 -23.21 21.41 0.20
C GLU A 62 -22.47 22.14 1.35
N LEU A 63 -21.61 23.13 1.02
CA LEU A 63 -20.77 23.92 1.94
C LEU A 63 -21.53 24.55 3.13
N ASN A 64 -22.85 24.64 3.06
CA ASN A 64 -23.67 25.17 4.15
C ASN A 64 -23.81 24.24 5.38
N SER A 65 -23.28 23.01 5.38
CA SER A 65 -23.52 22.05 6.47
C SER A 65 -22.30 21.26 7.01
N ALA A 66 -21.23 21.14 6.23
CA ALA A 66 -20.04 20.35 6.57
C ALA A 66 -18.87 21.21 7.07
N PRO A 67 -18.04 20.75 8.03
CA PRO A 67 -16.90 21.50 8.52
C PRO A 67 -15.83 21.62 7.42
N PHE A 68 -15.29 22.82 7.21
CA PHE A 68 -14.27 23.06 6.19
C PHE A 68 -13.05 22.13 6.31
N GLY A 69 -12.59 21.84 7.53
CA GLY A 69 -11.50 20.91 7.79
C GLY A 69 -11.80 19.46 7.37
N PHE A 70 -13.05 19.02 7.46
CA PHE A 70 -13.47 17.69 7.00
C PHE A 70 -13.38 17.59 5.47
N ILE A 71 -13.83 18.63 4.76
CA ILE A 71 -13.79 18.70 3.30
C ILE A 71 -12.34 18.68 2.81
N ILE A 72 -11.46 19.50 3.40
CA ILE A 72 -10.03 19.52 3.06
C ILE A 72 -9.39 18.16 3.29
N ALA A 73 -9.66 17.52 4.43
CA ALA A 73 -9.07 16.23 4.74
C ALA A 73 -9.56 15.12 3.80
N ALA A 74 -10.84 15.12 3.42
CA ALA A 74 -11.39 14.19 2.42
C ALA A 74 -10.70 14.37 1.06
N LEU A 75 -10.63 15.61 0.57
CA LEU A 75 -9.95 15.94 -0.69
C LEU A 75 -8.47 15.55 -0.65
N SER A 76 -7.77 15.87 0.45
CA SER A 76 -6.38 15.46 0.67
C SER A 76 -6.21 13.95 0.58
N GLY A 77 -7.12 13.17 1.18
CA GLY A 77 -7.16 11.72 1.08
C GLY A 77 -7.30 11.24 -0.37
N ASP A 78 -8.26 11.78 -1.12
CA ASP A 78 -8.51 11.38 -2.50
C ASP A 78 -7.34 11.75 -3.43
N PHE A 79 -6.79 12.96 -3.29
CA PHE A 79 -5.59 13.38 -4.02
C PHE A 79 -4.39 12.49 -3.69
N CYS A 80 -4.19 12.12 -2.43
CA CYS A 80 -3.12 11.20 -2.04
C CYS A 80 -3.32 9.81 -2.63
N SER A 81 -4.54 9.29 -2.64
CA SER A 81 -4.84 7.99 -3.25
C SER A 81 -4.60 7.98 -4.76
N LEU A 82 -5.07 9.02 -5.46
CA LEU A 82 -4.77 9.21 -6.89
C LEU A 82 -3.25 9.31 -7.12
N SER A 83 -2.54 10.06 -6.28
CA SER A 83 -1.09 10.23 -6.38
C SER A 83 -0.35 8.91 -6.16
N ILE A 84 -0.77 8.08 -5.19
CA ILE A 84 -0.25 6.72 -5.00
C ILE A 84 -0.42 5.89 -6.28
N ARG A 85 -1.58 6.00 -6.95
CA ARG A 85 -1.81 5.32 -8.24
C ARG A 85 -0.84 5.77 -9.31
N LEU A 86 -0.68 7.08 -9.48
CA LEU A 86 0.26 7.63 -10.44
C LEU A 86 1.69 7.13 -10.16
N VAL A 87 2.12 7.17 -8.89
CA VAL A 87 3.44 6.64 -8.50
C VAL A 87 3.58 5.17 -8.85
N LEU A 88 2.57 4.35 -8.58
CA LEU A 88 2.60 2.93 -8.93
C LEU A 88 2.67 2.73 -10.44
N ILE A 89 1.92 3.46 -11.25
CA ILE A 89 1.97 3.38 -12.72
C ILE A 89 3.36 3.80 -13.23
N PHE A 90 3.88 4.94 -12.78
CA PHE A 90 5.16 5.49 -13.25
C PHE A 90 6.37 4.69 -12.76
N LYS A 91 6.33 4.15 -11.53
CA LYS A 91 7.45 3.43 -10.92
C LYS A 91 7.28 1.91 -10.91
N ARG A 92 6.26 1.32 -11.55
CA ARG A 92 5.98 -0.15 -11.52
C ARG A 92 7.19 -1.02 -11.82
N GLN A 93 7.98 -0.68 -12.84
CA GLN A 93 9.19 -1.43 -13.19
C GLN A 93 10.27 -1.31 -12.11
N ARG A 94 10.48 -0.10 -11.58
CA ARG A 94 11.45 0.14 -10.50
C ARG A 94 11.05 -0.60 -9.23
N ILE A 95 9.78 -0.58 -8.87
CA ILE A 95 9.24 -1.33 -7.72
C ILE A 95 9.43 -2.83 -7.91
N ALA A 96 9.12 -3.35 -9.10
CA ALA A 96 9.32 -4.76 -9.42
C ALA A 96 10.81 -5.17 -9.34
N ASN A 97 11.71 -4.35 -9.87
CA ASN A 97 13.16 -4.59 -9.83
C ASN A 97 13.69 -4.54 -8.40
N MET A 98 13.29 -3.53 -7.61
CA MET A 98 13.64 -3.40 -6.19
C MET A 98 13.21 -4.65 -5.41
N LEU A 99 11.96 -5.11 -5.59
CA LEU A 99 11.49 -6.32 -4.94
C LEU A 99 12.33 -7.54 -5.35
N GLN A 100 12.59 -7.72 -6.65
CA GLN A 100 13.43 -8.82 -7.14
C GLN A 100 14.83 -8.79 -6.51
N ASN A 101 15.46 -7.61 -6.43
CA ASN A 101 16.80 -7.44 -5.88
C ASN A 101 16.82 -7.79 -4.39
N ILE A 102 15.93 -7.20 -3.59
CA ILE A 102 15.78 -7.49 -2.16
C ILE A 102 15.57 -8.99 -1.92
N PHE A 103 14.63 -9.60 -2.66
CA PHE A 103 14.34 -11.02 -2.50
C PHE A 103 15.51 -11.91 -2.91
N SER A 104 16.21 -11.57 -4.00
CA SER A 104 17.38 -12.33 -4.44
C SER A 104 18.48 -12.30 -3.39
N LEU A 105 18.67 -11.15 -2.74
CA LEU A 105 19.67 -10.95 -1.71
C LEU A 105 19.29 -11.71 -0.42
N TYR A 106 18.02 -11.63 -0.01
CA TYR A 106 17.48 -12.41 1.09
C TYR A 106 17.66 -13.92 0.88
N ARG A 107 17.34 -14.44 -0.31
CA ARG A 107 17.47 -15.87 -0.64
C ARG A 107 18.93 -16.33 -0.69
N LYS A 108 19.84 -15.53 -1.26
CA LYS A 108 21.29 -15.84 -1.27
C LYS A 108 21.84 -15.98 0.16
N LEU A 109 21.36 -15.16 1.10
CA LEU A 109 21.71 -15.27 2.51
C LEU A 109 21.03 -16.45 3.21
N GLU A 110 19.83 -16.84 2.77
CA GLU A 110 19.06 -17.96 3.34
C GLU A 110 19.53 -19.34 2.84
N MET A 111 19.91 -19.50 1.57
CA MET A 111 20.43 -20.78 1.05
C MET A 111 21.68 -21.27 1.81
N LYS A 112 22.40 -20.39 2.52
CA LYS A 112 23.54 -20.74 3.39
C LYS A 112 23.13 -21.33 4.75
N ASN A 113 21.87 -21.23 5.19
CA ASN A 113 21.38 -21.74 6.48
C ASN A 113 19.99 -22.38 6.29
N LYS A 114 19.82 -23.69 6.62
CA LYS A 114 18.55 -24.45 6.52
C LYS A 114 17.32 -23.60 6.93
N ALA A 115 16.38 -23.41 6.00
CA ALA A 115 15.40 -22.33 6.00
C ALA A 115 14.19 -22.54 6.93
N LYS A 116 13.82 -21.51 7.71
CA LYS A 116 12.46 -21.33 8.23
C LYS A 116 11.75 -20.29 7.36
N TRP A 117 10.67 -20.70 6.71
CA TRP A 117 9.86 -19.88 5.82
C TRP A 117 9.10 -18.79 6.59
N HIS A 118 9.33 -17.51 6.28
CA HIS A 118 8.67 -16.35 6.91
C HIS A 118 7.55 -15.74 6.03
N GLY A 119 7.12 -16.45 4.99
CA GLY A 119 6.08 -16.00 4.06
C GLY A 119 4.68 -15.85 4.67
N GLY A 120 4.42 -16.41 5.86
CA GLY A 120 3.12 -16.29 6.54
C GLY A 120 2.72 -14.84 6.85
N SER A 121 3.68 -13.95 7.12
CA SER A 121 3.36 -12.55 7.43
C SER A 121 2.91 -11.73 6.21
N LEU A 122 3.23 -12.16 4.99
CA LEU A 122 2.71 -11.57 3.76
C LEU A 122 1.24 -11.92 3.54
N ILE A 123 0.87 -13.16 3.87
CA ILE A 123 -0.46 -13.71 3.63
C ILE A 123 -1.48 -13.09 4.57
N ILE A 124 -1.07 -12.53 5.72
CA ILE A 124 -1.99 -11.93 6.70
C ILE A 124 -2.18 -10.42 6.46
N VAL A 125 -1.13 -9.70 6.04
CA VAL A 125 -1.19 -8.23 5.86
C VAL A 125 -2.01 -7.84 4.62
N PHE A 126 -1.91 -8.61 3.55
CA PHE A 126 -2.60 -8.30 2.29
C PHE A 126 -4.12 -8.53 2.32
N PRO A 127 -4.69 -9.55 3.00
CA PRO A 127 -6.14 -9.66 3.20
C PRO A 127 -6.67 -8.63 4.19
N ALA A 128 -5.89 -8.23 5.19
CA ALA A 128 -6.31 -7.21 6.15
C ALA A 128 -6.56 -5.84 5.47
N SER A 129 -5.79 -5.51 4.43
CA SER A 129 -6.03 -4.29 3.62
C SER A 129 -7.31 -4.33 2.78
N TRP A 130 -8.02 -5.48 2.71
CA TRP A 130 -9.31 -5.60 2.03
C TRP A 130 -10.52 -5.42 2.94
N ILE A 131 -10.38 -5.61 4.24
CA ILE A 131 -11.55 -5.70 5.13
C ILE A 131 -12.39 -4.43 5.01
N ILE A 132 -11.76 -3.26 5.02
CA ILE A 132 -12.47 -1.97 4.90
C ILE A 132 -13.06 -1.75 3.49
N PRO A 133 -12.29 -1.87 2.39
CA PRO A 133 -12.86 -1.76 1.04
C PRO A 133 -14.00 -2.75 0.77
N LEU A 134 -13.89 -3.99 1.27
CA LEU A 134 -14.91 -5.03 1.10
C LEU A 134 -16.19 -4.69 1.88
N LEU A 135 -16.05 -4.19 3.11
CA LEU A 135 -17.20 -3.76 3.92
C LEU A 135 -17.92 -2.56 3.28
N LEU A 136 -17.17 -1.58 2.77
CA LEU A 136 -17.73 -0.43 2.04
C LEU A 136 -18.40 -0.88 0.73
N PHE A 137 -17.77 -1.79 -0.01
CA PHE A 137 -18.30 -2.39 -1.23
C PHE A 137 -19.64 -3.09 -0.97
N THR A 138 -19.67 -3.96 0.04
CA THR A 138 -20.86 -4.73 0.41
C THR A 138 -21.98 -3.80 0.88
N LYS A 139 -21.66 -2.76 1.67
CA LYS A 139 -22.63 -1.75 2.11
C LYS A 139 -23.21 -0.95 0.94
N ASN A 140 -22.38 -0.48 0.01
CA ASN A 140 -22.85 0.29 -1.15
C ASN A 140 -23.74 -0.55 -2.06
N ILE A 141 -23.41 -1.83 -2.24
CA ILE A 141 -24.25 -2.77 -2.98
C ILE A 141 -25.58 -3.00 -2.25
N LEU A 142 -25.55 -3.27 -0.94
CA LEU A 142 -26.76 -3.48 -0.15
C LEU A 142 -27.65 -2.23 -0.17
N PHE A 143 -27.09 -1.03 0.00
CA PHE A 143 -27.84 0.22 -0.04
C PHE A 143 -28.52 0.44 -1.39
N VAL A 144 -27.80 0.21 -2.50
CA VAL A 144 -28.34 0.44 -3.85
C VAL A 144 -29.29 -0.67 -4.29
N ILE A 145 -29.15 -1.90 -3.82
CA ILE A 145 -30.06 -2.99 -4.17
C ILE A 145 -31.31 -3.01 -3.28
N LEU A 146 -31.18 -2.68 -1.99
CA LEU A 146 -32.25 -2.84 -1.00
C LEU A 146 -33.08 -1.58 -0.77
N THR A 147 -32.66 -0.40 -1.25
CA THR A 147 -33.40 0.85 -1.01
C THR A 147 -33.72 1.58 -2.30
N GLU A 148 -34.97 2.05 -2.43
CA GLU A 148 -35.37 2.89 -3.57
C GLU A 148 -34.59 4.21 -3.62
N ASP A 149 -34.24 4.76 -2.45
CA ASP A 149 -33.44 5.98 -2.35
C ASP A 149 -32.01 5.74 -2.84
N GLY A 150 -31.40 4.60 -2.54
CA GLY A 150 -30.07 4.24 -3.05
C GLY A 150 -30.04 4.08 -4.57
N ILE A 151 -31.11 3.54 -5.16
CA ILE A 151 -31.27 3.49 -6.62
C ILE A 151 -31.41 4.90 -7.20
N LYS A 152 -32.28 5.74 -6.64
CA LYS A 152 -32.51 7.12 -7.11
C LYS A 152 -31.24 7.98 -7.00
N ILE A 153 -30.52 7.90 -5.88
CA ILE A 153 -29.27 8.60 -5.66
C ILE A 153 -28.21 8.12 -6.66
N SER A 154 -28.05 6.81 -6.85
CA SER A 154 -27.08 6.26 -7.81
C SER A 154 -27.43 6.61 -9.26
N GLN A 155 -28.71 6.64 -9.64
CA GLN A 155 -29.13 7.10 -10.96
C GLN A 155 -28.85 8.59 -11.18
N LYS A 156 -29.04 9.40 -10.14
CA LYS A 156 -28.77 10.84 -10.19
C LYS A 156 -27.26 11.13 -10.33
N THR A 157 -26.41 10.41 -9.59
CA THR A 157 -24.95 10.63 -9.60
C THR A 157 -24.23 9.93 -10.75
N LEU A 158 -24.63 8.71 -11.15
CA LEU A 158 -23.92 7.94 -12.18
C LEU A 158 -24.43 8.14 -13.60
N PHE A 159 -25.70 8.49 -13.75
CA PHE A 159 -26.34 8.65 -15.05
C PHE A 159 -26.82 10.07 -15.29
N PHE A 160 -26.38 11.06 -14.50
CA PHE A 160 -26.82 12.46 -14.61
C PHE A 160 -28.35 12.61 -14.59
N GLY A 161 -29.03 11.76 -13.81
CA GLY A 161 -30.50 11.76 -13.75
C GLY A 161 -31.21 11.06 -14.91
N ASN A 162 -30.49 10.47 -15.88
CA ASN A 162 -31.13 9.63 -16.88
C ASN A 162 -31.59 8.30 -16.28
N HIS A 163 -32.90 8.08 -16.26
CA HIS A 163 -33.49 6.81 -15.90
C HIS A 163 -33.20 5.76 -16.99
N THR A 164 -32.15 4.96 -16.79
CA THR A 164 -31.89 3.81 -17.67
C THR A 164 -32.99 2.76 -17.50
N ARG A 165 -33.81 2.55 -18.53
CA ARG A 165 -34.89 1.53 -18.56
C ARG A 165 -34.38 0.08 -18.42
N GLY A 166 -33.09 -0.18 -18.64
CA GLY A 166 -32.48 -1.51 -18.53
C GLY A 166 -31.87 -1.79 -17.17
N LYS A 167 -32.53 -2.60 -16.33
CA LYS A 167 -32.03 -3.01 -15.00
C LYS A 167 -30.66 -3.70 -15.06
N TRP A 168 -30.38 -4.45 -16.13
CA TRP A 168 -29.09 -5.13 -16.33
C TRP A 168 -27.95 -4.18 -16.70
N ILE A 169 -28.21 -3.21 -17.58
CA ILE A 169 -27.21 -2.20 -17.97
C ILE A 169 -26.88 -1.31 -16.76
N PHE A 170 -27.90 -0.92 -15.99
CA PHE A 170 -27.73 -0.22 -14.73
C PHE A 170 -26.86 -1.02 -13.75
N GLY A 171 -27.14 -2.32 -13.55
CA GLY A 171 -26.36 -3.18 -12.67
C GLY A 171 -24.89 -3.33 -13.09
N ILE A 172 -24.62 -3.48 -14.39
CA ILE A 172 -23.24 -3.60 -14.92
C ILE A 172 -22.46 -2.30 -14.72
N VAL A 173 -23.05 -1.15 -15.08
CA VAL A 173 -22.39 0.16 -14.91
C VAL A 173 -22.19 0.49 -13.44
N PHE A 174 -23.16 0.15 -12.58
CA PHE A 174 -23.05 0.30 -11.14
C PHE A 174 -21.91 -0.55 -10.57
N LEU A 175 -21.83 -1.84 -10.92
CA LEU A 175 -20.73 -2.70 -10.51
C LEU A 175 -19.37 -2.16 -10.97
N PHE A 176 -19.29 -1.65 -12.21
CA PHE A 176 -18.05 -1.09 -12.75
C PHE A 176 -17.61 0.17 -12.00
N ASN A 177 -18.55 1.09 -11.72
CA ASN A 177 -18.27 2.26 -10.89
C ASN A 177 -17.83 1.87 -9.48
N VAL A 178 -18.56 0.97 -8.81
CA VAL A 178 -18.19 0.55 -7.45
C VAL A 178 -16.80 -0.08 -7.43
N LEU A 179 -16.45 -0.89 -8.44
CA LEU A 179 -15.13 -1.49 -8.57
C LEU A 179 -14.03 -0.44 -8.79
N LEU A 180 -14.26 0.57 -9.62
CA LEU A 180 -13.32 1.67 -9.84
C LEU A 180 -13.18 2.58 -8.61
N ASN A 181 -14.27 2.90 -7.94
CA ASN A 181 -14.27 3.65 -6.68
C ASN A 181 -13.55 2.90 -5.57
N GLN A 182 -13.68 1.57 -5.51
CA GLN A 182 -12.96 0.77 -4.53
C GLN A 182 -11.44 0.92 -4.67
N GLN A 183 -10.93 1.30 -5.85
CA GLN A 183 -9.50 1.52 -6.04
C GLN A 183 -8.97 2.72 -5.24
N LEU A 184 -9.79 3.74 -4.98
CA LEU A 184 -9.39 4.88 -4.13
C LEU A 184 -9.15 4.46 -2.68
N TYR A 185 -9.80 3.41 -2.20
CA TYR A 185 -9.71 2.95 -0.81
C TYR A 185 -8.80 1.74 -0.64
N ALA A 186 -8.77 0.83 -1.62
CA ALA A 186 -7.97 -0.38 -1.56
C ALA A 186 -6.48 -0.08 -1.81
N LEU A 187 -6.18 0.80 -2.77
CA LEU A 187 -4.81 1.05 -3.24
C LEU A 187 -3.86 1.58 -2.14
N PRO A 188 -4.26 2.53 -1.28
CA PRO A 188 -3.44 2.92 -0.14
C PRO A 188 -3.16 1.73 0.78
N GLY A 189 -4.15 0.89 1.06
CA GLY A 189 -3.98 -0.33 1.87
C GLY A 189 -2.96 -1.31 1.29
N PHE A 190 -2.99 -1.56 -0.03
CA PHE A 190 -1.96 -2.37 -0.70
C PHE A 190 -0.58 -1.74 -0.60
N SER A 191 -0.51 -0.42 -0.69
CA SER A 191 0.74 0.33 -0.62
C SER A 191 1.34 0.26 0.78
N VAL A 192 0.53 0.27 1.84
CA VAL A 192 0.97 -0.05 3.22
C VAL A 192 1.61 -1.43 3.25
N GLY A 193 0.92 -2.45 2.74
CA GLY A 193 1.40 -3.82 2.75
C GLY A 193 2.74 -3.97 2.01
N LEU A 194 2.85 -3.35 0.84
CA LEU A 194 4.08 -3.33 0.04
C LEU A 194 5.24 -2.67 0.79
N CYS A 195 5.03 -1.47 1.34
CA CYS A 195 6.07 -0.74 2.10
C CYS A 195 6.51 -1.49 3.35
N TYR A 196 5.55 -1.93 4.17
CA TYR A 196 5.81 -2.71 5.38
C TYR A 196 6.64 -3.95 5.05
N TYR A 197 6.27 -4.64 3.97
CA TYR A 197 6.95 -5.85 3.57
C TYR A 197 8.38 -5.61 3.09
N SER A 198 8.62 -4.60 2.26
CA SER A 198 9.98 -4.24 1.81
C SER A 198 10.90 -3.93 2.99
N TYR A 199 10.43 -3.13 3.96
CA TYR A 199 11.20 -2.83 5.17
C TYR A 199 11.42 -4.05 6.07
N LYS A 200 10.43 -4.96 6.14
CA LYS A 200 10.58 -6.20 6.88
C LYS A 200 11.64 -7.12 6.30
N ILE A 201 11.66 -7.33 4.97
CA ILE A 201 12.71 -8.13 4.36
C ILE A 201 14.08 -7.46 4.57
N LEU A 202 14.18 -6.14 4.39
CA LEU A 202 15.42 -5.42 4.63
C LEU A 202 15.93 -5.63 6.06
N THR A 203 15.06 -5.52 7.06
CA THR A 203 15.42 -5.79 8.46
C THR A 203 15.96 -7.21 8.64
N LEU A 204 15.31 -8.21 8.03
CA LEU A 204 15.76 -9.60 8.11
C LEU A 204 17.09 -9.84 7.41
N ILE A 205 17.35 -9.15 6.29
CA ILE A 205 18.64 -9.18 5.60
C ILE A 205 19.73 -8.68 6.54
N ILE A 206 19.54 -7.49 7.12
CA ILE A 206 20.49 -6.84 8.05
C ILE A 206 20.76 -7.75 9.25
N GLN A 207 19.72 -8.28 9.90
CA GLN A 207 19.86 -9.21 11.02
C GLN A 207 20.58 -10.52 10.66
N LYS A 208 20.37 -11.06 9.46
CA LYS A 208 21.10 -12.25 8.99
C LYS A 208 22.58 -11.94 8.74
N MET A 209 22.89 -10.75 8.23
CA MET A 209 24.26 -10.30 8.04
C MET A 209 24.98 -10.13 9.39
N ASP A 210 24.35 -9.51 10.38
CA ASP A 210 24.87 -9.41 11.75
C ASP A 210 25.27 -10.80 12.30
N ARG A 211 24.40 -11.80 12.16
CA ARG A 211 24.69 -13.18 12.58
C ARG A 211 25.84 -13.81 11.81
N ASN A 212 26.03 -13.48 10.54
CA ASN A 212 27.14 -14.00 9.73
C ASN A 212 28.46 -13.34 10.13
N LEU A 213 28.45 -12.04 10.45
CA LEU A 213 29.64 -11.32 10.94
C LEU A 213 30.10 -11.87 12.30
N LYS A 214 29.18 -12.17 13.21
CA LYS A 214 29.49 -12.81 14.52
C LYS A 214 30.19 -14.16 14.42
N LYS A 215 30.09 -14.86 13.27
CA LYS A 215 30.77 -16.15 13.05
C LYS A 215 32.19 -16.00 12.53
N LYS A 216 32.62 -14.80 12.13
CA LYS A 216 33.96 -14.54 11.61
C LYS A 216 34.92 -14.32 12.78
N THR A 217 36.02 -15.07 12.79
CA THR A 217 37.07 -15.01 13.83
C THR A 217 38.25 -14.14 13.40
N GLU A 218 38.58 -14.10 12.12
CA GLU A 218 39.71 -13.30 11.60
C GLU A 218 39.28 -11.87 11.24
N ILE A 219 40.05 -10.87 11.72
CA ILE A 219 39.81 -9.44 11.49
C ILE A 219 39.71 -9.10 9.99
N ASN A 220 40.66 -9.55 9.16
CA ASN A 220 40.67 -9.25 7.72
C ASN A 220 39.44 -9.82 7.01
N SER A 221 39.04 -11.04 7.38
CA SER A 221 37.84 -11.68 6.85
C SER A 221 36.56 -10.95 7.29
N LEU A 222 36.56 -10.37 8.50
CA LEU A 222 35.46 -9.60 9.07
C LEU A 222 35.31 -8.26 8.35
N PHE A 223 36.39 -7.49 8.20
CA PHE A 223 36.37 -6.21 7.49
C PHE A 223 35.98 -6.37 6.02
N THR A 224 36.54 -7.35 5.32
CA THR A 224 36.19 -7.62 3.92
C THR A 224 34.71 -7.99 3.78
N SER A 225 34.20 -8.84 4.66
CA SER A 225 32.78 -9.20 4.66
C SER A 225 31.89 -8.00 5.00
N TYR A 226 32.31 -7.17 5.95
CA TYR A 226 31.56 -5.96 6.35
C TYR A 226 31.45 -4.96 5.20
N LEU A 227 32.56 -4.64 4.52
CA LEU A 227 32.55 -3.72 3.37
C LEU A 227 31.67 -4.24 2.22
N GLU A 228 31.79 -5.52 1.87
CA GLU A 228 30.96 -6.15 0.84
C GLU A 228 29.46 -6.11 1.20
N PHE A 229 29.13 -6.20 2.49
CA PHE A 229 27.75 -6.15 2.98
C PHE A 229 27.21 -4.72 3.08
N ASP A 230 28.02 -3.77 3.53
CA ASP A 230 27.66 -2.36 3.63
C ASP A 230 27.30 -1.80 2.25
N GLU A 231 28.10 -2.09 1.23
CA GLU A 231 27.81 -1.70 -0.16
C GLU A 231 26.46 -2.27 -0.63
N LYS A 232 26.20 -3.55 -0.35
CA LYS A 232 24.96 -4.23 -0.74
C LYS A 232 23.73 -3.67 -0.01
N ILE A 233 23.84 -3.40 1.29
CA ILE A 233 22.76 -2.80 2.08
C ILE A 233 22.49 -1.38 1.61
N THR A 234 23.53 -0.58 1.42
CA THR A 234 23.40 0.81 0.96
C THR A 234 22.74 0.89 -0.41
N ASN A 235 23.15 0.03 -1.35
CA ASN A 235 22.49 -0.05 -2.66
C ASN A 235 21.02 -0.49 -2.55
N CYS A 236 20.72 -1.45 -1.67
CA CYS A 236 19.36 -1.91 -1.40
C CYS A 236 18.48 -0.79 -0.80
N ILE A 237 19.00 -0.02 0.16
CA ILE A 237 18.33 1.14 0.75
C ILE A 237 18.06 2.20 -0.32
N LYS A 238 19.07 2.55 -1.14
CA LYS A 238 18.90 3.49 -2.26
C LYS A 238 17.82 3.05 -3.23
N GLU A 239 17.73 1.75 -3.55
CA GLU A 239 16.68 1.22 -4.41
C GLU A 239 15.29 1.33 -3.78
N ILE A 240 15.16 1.02 -2.48
CA ILE A 240 13.92 1.16 -1.72
C ILE A 240 13.48 2.62 -1.66
N GLU A 241 14.37 3.53 -1.33
CA GLU A 241 14.09 4.96 -1.26
C GLU A 241 13.67 5.50 -2.63
N ASN A 242 14.42 5.18 -3.68
CA ASN A 242 14.08 5.62 -5.04
C ASN A 242 12.74 5.06 -5.54
N ALA A 243 12.40 3.83 -5.15
CA ALA A 243 11.15 3.20 -5.55
C ALA A 243 9.94 3.66 -4.71
N LEU A 244 10.08 3.78 -3.38
CA LEU A 244 8.96 3.89 -2.44
C LEU A 244 8.84 5.24 -1.72
N SER A 245 9.87 6.09 -1.66
CA SER A 245 9.85 7.35 -0.87
C SER A 245 8.63 8.23 -1.17
N LEU A 246 8.37 8.49 -2.44
CA LEU A 246 7.24 9.29 -2.89
C LEU A 246 5.88 8.61 -2.58
N MET A 247 5.82 7.29 -2.69
CA MET A 247 4.62 6.53 -2.34
C MET A 247 4.34 6.59 -0.83
N LEU A 248 5.39 6.49 -0.02
CA LEU A 248 5.32 6.61 1.44
C LEU A 248 4.86 7.99 1.88
N LEU A 249 5.35 9.06 1.23
CA LEU A 249 4.90 10.42 1.51
C LEU A 249 3.39 10.55 1.35
N PHE A 250 2.86 10.17 0.18
CA PHE A 250 1.41 10.20 -0.06
C PHE A 250 0.63 9.27 0.86
N LEU A 251 1.21 8.12 1.21
CA LEU A 251 0.57 7.17 2.11
C LEU A 251 0.45 7.70 3.55
N TYR A 252 1.49 8.35 4.07
CA TYR A 252 1.42 8.99 5.38
C TYR A 252 0.40 10.13 5.41
N THR A 253 0.40 10.98 4.38
CA THR A 253 -0.60 12.06 4.25
C THR A 253 -2.01 11.51 4.16
N TYR A 254 -2.22 10.42 3.41
CA TYR A 254 -3.49 9.70 3.35
C TYR A 254 -3.94 9.20 4.73
N LEU A 255 -3.07 8.48 5.45
CA LEU A 255 -3.40 7.92 6.76
C LEU A 255 -3.73 9.01 7.79
N ILE A 256 -2.97 10.11 7.81
CA ILE A 256 -3.23 11.27 8.67
C ILE A 256 -4.59 11.91 8.31
N SER A 257 -4.87 12.06 7.02
CA SER A 257 -6.15 12.61 6.55
C SER A 257 -7.32 11.71 6.98
N CYS A 258 -7.21 10.39 6.83
CA CYS A 258 -8.22 9.44 7.31
C CYS A 258 -8.44 9.51 8.82
N ILE A 259 -7.36 9.57 9.61
CA ILE A 259 -7.44 9.72 11.07
C ILE A 259 -8.18 11.01 11.42
N PHE A 260 -7.82 12.13 10.79
CA PHE A 260 -8.45 13.43 11.03
C PHE A 260 -9.94 13.44 10.68
N ILE A 261 -10.33 12.86 9.54
CA ILE A 261 -11.73 12.72 9.10
C ILE A 261 -12.54 11.96 10.15
N VAL A 262 -12.07 10.78 10.57
CA VAL A 262 -12.82 9.95 11.52
C VAL A 262 -12.90 10.61 12.88
N VAL A 263 -11.81 11.18 13.40
CA VAL A 263 -11.82 11.88 14.70
C VAL A 263 -12.80 13.06 14.66
N THR A 264 -12.81 13.84 13.59
CA THR A 264 -13.75 14.96 13.42
C THR A 264 -15.21 14.47 13.41
N LEU A 265 -15.50 13.36 12.71
CA LEU A 265 -16.83 12.76 12.71
C LEU A 265 -17.25 12.24 14.09
N LEU A 266 -16.34 11.58 14.82
CA LEU A 266 -16.61 11.06 16.16
C LEU A 266 -16.91 12.17 17.16
N ILE A 267 -16.12 13.26 17.16
CA ILE A 267 -16.34 14.43 18.02
C ILE A 267 -17.69 15.09 17.71
N ARG A 268 -18.03 15.25 16.43
CA ARG A 268 -19.30 15.89 16.04
C ARG A 268 -20.53 15.04 16.39
N SER A 269 -20.39 13.72 16.43
CA SER A 269 -21.49 12.80 16.69
C SER A 269 -21.65 12.41 18.16
N THR A 270 -20.71 12.82 19.04
CA THR A 270 -20.78 12.56 20.49
C THR A 270 -21.96 13.23 21.24
N PRO A 271 -22.51 14.40 20.85
CA PRO A 271 -23.61 15.00 21.62
C PRO A 271 -24.99 14.36 21.36
N HIS A 272 -25.13 13.50 20.34
CA HIS A 272 -26.39 12.87 19.98
C HIS A 272 -26.24 11.38 19.61
N MET A 273 -26.60 10.52 20.56
CA MET A 273 -27.14 9.16 20.35
C MET A 273 -26.22 7.92 20.33
N LYS A 274 -26.93 6.83 20.68
CA LYS A 274 -26.72 5.39 20.48
C LYS A 274 -25.75 5.03 19.35
N ILE A 275 -24.89 4.04 19.62
CA ILE A 275 -23.97 3.43 18.67
C ILE A 275 -24.76 2.95 17.44
N THR A 276 -24.63 3.68 16.33
CA THR A 276 -25.15 3.26 15.03
C THR A 276 -24.08 2.43 14.32
N GLU A 277 -24.50 1.56 13.39
CA GLU A 277 -23.58 0.79 12.54
C GLU A 277 -22.56 1.69 11.81
N TYR A 278 -22.98 2.90 11.43
CA TYR A 278 -22.11 3.92 10.83
C TYR A 278 -20.95 4.34 11.74
N MET A 279 -21.18 4.54 13.04
CA MET A 279 -20.10 4.82 13.99
C MET A 279 -19.12 3.66 14.10
N LEU A 280 -19.64 2.42 14.13
CA LEU A 280 -18.81 1.23 14.26
C LEU A 280 -17.86 1.05 13.05
N PHE A 281 -18.33 1.33 11.83
CA PHE A 281 -17.48 1.35 10.64
C PHE A 281 -16.39 2.43 10.70
N ASN A 282 -16.74 3.64 11.13
CA ASN A 282 -15.76 4.72 11.25
C ASN A 282 -14.68 4.38 12.30
N VAL A 283 -15.08 3.85 13.46
CA VAL A 283 -14.14 3.39 14.49
C VAL A 283 -13.22 2.29 13.96
N ALA A 284 -13.76 1.30 13.22
CA ALA A 284 -12.95 0.26 12.60
C ALA A 284 -11.95 0.84 11.59
N THR A 285 -12.37 1.78 10.74
CA THR A 285 -11.49 2.47 9.80
C THR A 285 -10.38 3.24 10.50
N PHE A 286 -10.69 3.93 11.61
CA PHE A 286 -9.69 4.61 12.43
C PHE A 286 -8.68 3.62 13.01
N ILE A 287 -9.12 2.51 13.61
CA ILE A 287 -8.23 1.51 14.19
C ILE A 287 -7.28 0.97 13.13
N VAL A 288 -7.76 0.66 11.92
CA VAL A 288 -6.91 0.15 10.84
C VAL A 288 -5.95 1.22 10.32
N ALA A 289 -6.41 2.46 10.11
CA ALA A 289 -5.53 3.55 9.66
C ALA A 289 -4.43 3.83 10.69
N PHE A 290 -4.78 3.84 11.98
CA PHE A 290 -3.85 4.00 13.09
C PHE A 290 -2.87 2.82 13.16
N ALA A 291 -3.36 1.58 13.12
CA ALA A 291 -2.52 0.38 13.12
C ALA A 291 -1.55 0.37 11.92
N ALA A 292 -2.00 0.77 10.73
CA ALA A 292 -1.17 0.89 9.53
C ALA A 292 -0.07 1.95 9.70
N PHE A 293 -0.43 3.12 10.25
CA PHE A 293 0.52 4.20 10.54
C PHE A 293 1.62 3.73 11.51
N TYR A 294 1.24 3.09 12.61
CA TYR A 294 2.20 2.56 13.58
C TYR A 294 3.03 1.40 13.02
N ALA A 295 2.41 0.48 12.27
CA ALA A 295 3.12 -0.65 11.68
C ALA A 295 4.23 -0.19 10.72
N LEU A 296 3.96 0.81 9.87
CA LEU A 296 4.96 1.40 8.98
C LEU A 296 6.06 2.12 9.77
N SER A 297 5.67 2.92 10.75
CA SER A 297 6.61 3.69 11.58
C SER A 297 7.56 2.77 12.37
N PHE A 298 7.02 1.77 13.08
CA PHE A 298 7.82 0.80 13.81
C PHE A 298 8.71 -0.02 12.89
N GLN A 299 8.22 -0.38 11.70
CA GLN A 299 9.03 -1.17 10.78
C GLN A 299 10.20 -0.36 10.20
N SER A 300 10.03 0.94 9.97
CA SER A 300 11.13 1.86 9.63
C SER A 300 12.16 1.95 10.76
N VAL A 301 11.70 2.12 12.01
CA VAL A 301 12.58 2.13 13.19
C VAL A 301 13.33 0.80 13.35
N ASN A 302 12.68 -0.33 13.06
CA ASN A 302 13.32 -1.65 13.12
C ASN A 302 14.47 -1.79 12.12
N VAL A 303 14.33 -1.24 10.91
CA VAL A 303 15.42 -1.21 9.92
C VAL A 303 16.60 -0.41 10.48
N HIS A 304 16.33 0.80 10.99
CA HIS A 304 17.37 1.65 11.57
C HIS A 304 18.07 0.99 12.76
N ARG A 305 17.30 0.43 13.70
CA ARG A 305 17.84 -0.28 14.87
C ARG A 305 18.68 -1.49 14.47
N ALA A 306 18.26 -2.25 13.46
CA ALA A 306 19.03 -3.38 12.97
C ALA A 306 20.37 -2.92 12.33
N ALA A 307 20.38 -1.79 11.62
CA ALA A 307 21.59 -1.24 11.04
C ALA A 307 22.60 -0.79 12.12
N VAL A 308 22.12 -0.07 13.15
CA VAL A 308 22.94 0.36 14.30
C VAL A 308 23.52 -0.85 15.06
N GLU A 309 22.79 -1.96 15.15
CA GLU A 309 23.29 -3.17 15.83
C GLU A 309 24.47 -3.81 15.09
N ILE A 310 24.54 -3.73 13.75
CA ILE A 310 25.71 -4.21 13.00
C ILE A 310 26.96 -3.43 13.39
N GLU A 311 26.86 -2.10 13.46
CA GLU A 311 27.98 -1.23 13.85
C GLU A 311 28.52 -1.60 15.23
N ARG A 312 27.61 -1.82 16.19
CA ARG A 312 27.96 -2.28 17.55
C ARG A 312 28.62 -3.67 17.54
N THR A 313 28.15 -4.58 16.71
CA THR A 313 28.75 -5.92 16.57
C THR A 313 30.17 -5.83 16.02
N VAL A 314 30.41 -5.04 14.96
CA VAL A 314 31.75 -4.84 14.40
C VAL A 314 32.69 -4.27 15.46
N TYR A 315 32.26 -3.23 16.18
CA TYR A 315 33.04 -2.65 17.28
C TYR A 315 33.39 -3.68 18.36
N LYS A 316 32.43 -4.51 18.78
CA LYS A 316 32.66 -5.58 19.78
C LYS A 316 33.62 -6.64 19.27
N CYS A 317 33.47 -7.09 18.03
CA CYS A 317 34.35 -8.10 17.44
C CYS A 317 35.78 -7.58 17.30
N VAL A 318 35.98 -6.35 16.83
CA VAL A 318 37.31 -5.72 16.73
C VAL A 318 37.93 -5.57 18.13
N ARG A 319 37.16 -5.09 19.11
CA ARG A 319 37.61 -4.97 20.50
C ARG A 319 38.04 -6.32 21.09
N ASN A 320 37.27 -7.38 20.86
CA ASN A 320 37.59 -8.70 21.41
C ASN A 320 38.85 -9.30 20.78
N VAL A 321 39.11 -9.07 19.49
CA VAL A 321 40.36 -9.55 18.86
C VAL A 321 41.58 -8.71 19.26
N LEU A 322 41.40 -7.42 19.63
CA LEU A 322 42.50 -6.59 20.14
C LEU A 322 42.88 -6.88 21.60
N ILE A 323 41.97 -7.50 22.37
CA ILE A 323 42.20 -7.84 23.79
C ILE A 323 42.73 -9.28 23.94
N CYS A 324 42.52 -10.15 22.95
CA CYS A 324 43.11 -11.49 22.85
C CYS A 324 44.51 -11.45 22.23
#